data_AF-A0A2E6ZLJ0-F1
#
_entry.id   AF-A0A2E6ZLJ0-F1
#
_cell.length_a   1.000
_cell.length_b   1.000
_cell.length_c   1.000
_cell.angle_alpha   90.00
_cell.angle_beta   90.00
_cell.angle_gamma   90.00
#
_symmetry.space_group_name_H-M   'P 1'
#
loop_
_entity.id
_entity.type
_entity.pdbx_description
1 polymer ?
#
loop_
_entity_poly.entity_id
_entity_poly.type
_entity_poly.pdbx_seq_one_letter_code
_entity_poly.pdbx_strand_id
1 'polypeptide(L)'
;MIPGDFQPKKPTGTQLAKLGVLGAVLLGVFIVVVLLLTFVISSWLGQPVIFAREAPDQPIAFPHETHVKELGMDCTFCHRTVEKEAAASVPATGLCMTCHSAVGDELESISKMRSLYEDGRSIHWVRVHRVPDHVHFVHEAHIRYFSEKEGTEAKEVCATCHGDVASMDKVEQVRPLKMGDCVSCHKQNNAPTDCATCHY
;
A
#
# COMPACT_ATOMS: atom_id res chain seq x y z
N MET A 1 -5.02 -9.65 73.01
CA MET A 1 -3.64 -9.36 72.56
C MET A 1 -3.71 -8.43 71.37
N ILE A 2 -2.85 -7.41 71.40
CA ILE A 2 -2.93 -6.16 70.65
C ILE A 2 -2.55 -6.40 69.18
N PRO A 3 -3.31 -5.90 68.20
CA PRO A 3 -2.83 -5.76 66.83
C PRO A 3 -1.86 -4.57 66.79
N GLY A 4 -0.54 -4.78 66.66
CA GLY A 4 0.39 -3.65 66.68
C GLY A 4 1.87 -3.91 66.34
N ASP A 5 2.41 -5.10 66.63
CA ASP A 5 3.89 -5.20 66.76
C ASP A 5 4.55 -6.00 65.61
N PHE A 6 4.01 -5.92 64.40
CA PHE A 6 4.70 -6.45 63.23
C PHE A 6 5.93 -5.59 62.92
N GLN A 7 7.09 -5.99 63.45
CA GLN A 7 8.39 -5.49 63.02
C GLN A 7 8.91 -6.37 61.88
N PRO A 8 8.76 -5.96 60.60
CA PRO A 8 9.26 -6.78 59.49
C PRO A 8 10.78 -6.88 59.59
N LYS A 9 11.28 -8.12 59.54
CA LYS A 9 12.72 -8.41 59.55
C LYS A 9 13.38 -7.76 58.34
N LYS A 10 14.40 -6.92 58.56
CA LYS A 10 15.12 -6.25 57.47
C LYS A 10 15.70 -7.30 56.50
N PRO A 11 15.49 -7.14 55.18
CA PRO A 11 16.00 -8.09 54.21
C PRO A 11 17.53 -8.10 54.23
N THR A 12 18.10 -9.30 54.13
CA THR A 12 19.55 -9.50 54.02
C THR A 12 20.07 -9.06 52.64
N GLY A 13 21.36 -8.73 52.51
CA GLY A 13 21.95 -8.31 51.23
C GLY A 13 21.72 -9.33 50.09
N THR A 14 21.71 -10.62 50.41
CA THR A 14 21.37 -11.71 49.48
C THR A 14 19.90 -11.72 49.07
N GLN A 15 18.98 -11.32 49.95
CA GLN A 15 17.55 -11.20 49.62
C GLN A 15 17.30 -9.98 48.72
N LEU A 16 18.00 -8.87 48.96
CA LEU A 16 17.94 -7.69 48.10
C LEU A 16 18.47 -7.99 46.69
N ALA A 17 19.57 -8.73 46.57
CA ALA A 17 20.10 -9.16 45.28
C ALA A 17 19.12 -10.06 44.50
N LYS A 18 18.49 -11.03 45.18
CA LYS A 18 17.47 -11.90 44.57
C LYS A 18 16.24 -11.14 44.09
N LEU A 19 15.76 -10.16 44.87
CA LEU A 19 14.65 -9.30 44.47
C LEU A 19 15.01 -8.41 43.28
N GLY A 20 16.24 -7.89 43.23
CA GLY A 20 16.74 -7.12 42.09
C GLY A 20 16.81 -7.95 40.80
N VAL A 21 17.35 -9.18 40.87
CA VAL A 21 17.41 -10.11 39.73
C VAL A 21 16.01 -10.50 39.26
N LEU A 22 15.11 -10.83 40.20
CA LEU A 22 13.72 -11.17 39.87
C LEU A 22 13.01 -9.98 39.20
N GLY A 23 13.18 -8.76 39.72
CA GLY A 23 12.64 -7.55 39.12
C GLY A 23 13.16 -7.29 37.71
N ALA A 24 14.46 -7.47 37.48
CA ALA A 24 15.06 -7.33 36.16
C ALA A 24 14.56 -8.38 35.16
N VAL A 25 14.41 -9.64 35.60
CA VAL A 25 13.85 -10.72 34.76
C VAL A 25 12.38 -10.44 34.42
N LEU A 26 11.56 -10.03 35.39
CA LEU A 26 10.15 -9.71 35.16
C LEU A 26 10.00 -8.51 34.21
N LEU A 27 10.84 -7.48 34.36
CA LEU A 27 10.85 -6.35 33.44
C LEU A 27 11.25 -6.78 32.02
N GLY A 28 12.28 -7.63 31.88
CA GLY A 28 12.70 -8.17 30.59
C GLY A 28 11.58 -8.97 29.91
N VAL A 29 10.91 -9.86 30.65
CA VAL A 29 9.76 -10.63 30.16
C VAL A 29 8.61 -9.69 29.76
N PHE A 30 8.31 -8.69 30.57
CA PHE A 30 7.27 -7.71 30.26
C PHE A 30 7.55 -6.96 28.96
N ILE A 31 8.80 -6.49 28.75
CA ILE A 31 9.20 -5.82 27.51
C ILE A 31 9.02 -6.74 26.30
N VAL A 32 9.46 -8.01 26.39
CA VAL A 32 9.31 -8.99 25.31
C VAL A 32 7.83 -9.24 25.00
N VAL A 33 6.98 -9.39 26.01
CA VAL A 33 5.54 -9.58 25.83
C VAL A 33 4.91 -8.35 25.16
N VAL A 34 5.26 -7.14 25.58
CA VAL A 34 4.74 -5.91 24.95
C VAL A 34 5.18 -5.80 23.49
N LEU A 35 6.43 -6.13 23.17
CA LEU A 35 6.94 -6.13 21.79
C LEU A 35 6.23 -7.16 20.91
N LEU A 36 5.99 -8.36 21.44
CA LEU A 36 5.24 -9.40 20.72
C LEU A 36 3.78 -9.01 20.52
N LEU A 37 3.11 -8.50 21.55
CA LEU A 37 1.73 -8.05 21.44
C LEU A 37 1.57 -6.88 20.46
N THR A 38 2.46 -5.88 20.52
CA THR A 38 2.44 -4.77 19.56
C THR A 38 2.72 -5.25 18.14
N PHE A 39 3.65 -6.18 17.93
CA PHE A 39 3.88 -6.80 16.62
C PHE A 39 2.65 -7.56 16.11
N VAL A 40 2.03 -8.41 16.95
CA VAL A 40 0.84 -9.19 16.56
C VAL A 40 -0.34 -8.27 16.26
N ILE A 41 -0.62 -7.29 17.12
CA ILE A 41 -1.72 -6.33 16.94
C ILE A 41 -1.48 -5.48 15.69
N SER A 42 -0.28 -4.94 15.52
CA SER A 42 0.04 -4.10 14.37
C SER A 42 0.02 -4.87 13.04
N SER A 43 0.49 -6.12 13.04
CA SER A 43 0.40 -7.02 11.90
C SER A 43 -1.05 -7.38 11.57
N TRP A 44 -1.87 -7.64 12.59
CA TRP A 44 -3.31 -7.89 12.44
C TRP A 44 -4.05 -6.67 11.89
N LEU A 45 -3.69 -5.46 12.34
CA LEU A 45 -4.24 -4.19 11.87
C LEU A 45 -3.64 -3.75 10.52
N GLY A 46 -2.70 -4.49 9.93
CA GLY A 46 -2.11 -4.19 8.62
C GLY A 46 -1.21 -2.95 8.61
N GLN A 47 -0.67 -2.58 9.76
CA GLN A 47 0.34 -1.52 9.93
C GLN A 47 1.52 -2.05 10.74
N PRO A 48 2.23 -3.10 10.28
CA PRO A 48 3.34 -3.64 11.02
C PRO A 48 4.38 -2.54 11.27
N VAL A 49 4.68 -2.29 12.55
CA VAL A 49 5.54 -1.18 13.00
C VAL A 49 6.95 -1.22 12.38
N ILE A 50 7.36 -2.38 11.84
CA ILE A 50 8.71 -2.67 11.35
C ILE A 50 8.81 -2.52 9.82
N PHE A 51 7.69 -2.57 9.09
CA PHE A 51 7.68 -2.37 7.64
C PHE A 51 7.01 -1.04 7.35
N ALA A 52 7.80 0.02 7.36
CA ALA A 52 7.38 1.30 6.79
C ALA A 52 6.84 1.06 5.37
N ARG A 53 5.70 1.66 5.03
CA ARG A 53 5.11 1.60 3.69
C ARG A 53 5.91 2.49 2.75
N GLU A 54 7.17 2.15 2.53
CA GLU A 54 8.00 2.85 1.55
C GLU A 54 7.56 2.42 0.15
N ALA A 55 7.39 3.39 -0.75
CA ALA A 55 7.04 3.12 -2.13
C ALA A 55 8.11 2.22 -2.76
N PRO A 56 7.73 1.12 -3.44
CA PRO A 56 8.71 0.19 -3.98
C PRO A 56 9.53 0.84 -5.08
N ASP A 57 10.84 0.57 -5.09
CA ASP A 57 11.70 0.97 -6.19
C ASP A 57 11.26 0.31 -7.50
N GLN A 58 11.19 1.11 -8.55
CA GLN A 58 10.80 0.68 -9.89
C GLN A 58 12.03 0.41 -10.76
N PRO A 59 11.93 -0.47 -11.77
CA PRO A 59 13.05 -0.78 -12.66
C PRO A 59 13.53 0.44 -13.47
N ILE A 60 12.63 1.39 -13.75
CA ILE A 60 12.91 2.68 -14.35
C ILE A 60 12.09 3.74 -13.60
N ALA A 61 12.63 4.95 -13.44
CA ALA A 61 11.87 6.04 -12.87
C ALA A 61 10.84 6.55 -13.90
N PHE A 62 9.59 6.66 -13.47
CA PHE A 62 8.49 7.16 -14.30
C PHE A 62 7.75 8.29 -13.55
N PRO A 63 8.05 9.56 -13.85
CA PRO A 63 7.43 10.69 -13.17
C PRO A 63 6.01 10.91 -13.72
N HIS A 64 5.00 10.49 -12.96
CA HIS A 64 3.59 10.74 -13.34
C HIS A 64 3.29 12.24 -13.41
N GLU A 65 3.99 13.07 -12.62
CA GLU A 65 3.85 14.52 -12.63
C GLU A 65 4.11 15.14 -14.00
N THR A 66 5.26 14.84 -14.62
CA THR A 66 5.57 15.33 -15.96
C THR A 66 4.54 14.87 -16.98
N HIS A 67 4.12 13.61 -16.90
CA HIS A 67 3.21 13.03 -17.89
C HIS A 67 1.78 13.58 -17.75
N VAL A 68 1.29 13.72 -16.53
CA VAL A 68 -0.12 14.06 -16.25
C VAL A 68 -0.31 15.55 -16.00
N LYS A 69 0.48 16.18 -15.14
CA LYS A 69 0.31 17.61 -14.82
C LYS A 69 0.94 18.53 -15.86
N GLU A 70 2.19 18.28 -16.23
CA GLU A 70 2.93 19.21 -17.09
C GLU A 70 2.50 19.07 -18.56
N LEU A 71 2.34 17.82 -19.04
CA LEU A 71 1.95 17.53 -20.41
C LEU A 71 0.43 17.35 -20.60
N GLY A 72 -0.34 17.25 -19.52
CA GLY A 72 -1.80 17.15 -19.59
C GLY A 72 -2.33 15.82 -20.13
N MET A 73 -1.56 14.72 -20.06
CA MET A 73 -2.05 13.43 -20.55
C MET A 73 -3.09 12.84 -19.60
N ASP A 74 -4.16 12.32 -20.18
CA ASP A 74 -5.21 11.62 -19.43
C ASP A 74 -4.73 10.26 -18.92
N CYS A 75 -5.23 9.85 -17.74
CA CYS A 75 -4.90 8.56 -17.12
C CYS A 75 -5.20 7.37 -18.04
N THR A 76 -6.31 7.42 -18.78
CA THR A 76 -6.76 6.37 -19.70
C THR A 76 -5.91 6.26 -20.96
N PHE A 77 -5.10 7.28 -21.28
CA PHE A 77 -4.20 7.22 -22.43
C PHE A 77 -3.17 6.09 -22.30
N CYS A 78 -2.63 5.92 -21.09
CA CYS A 78 -1.71 4.84 -20.77
C CYS A 78 -2.44 3.61 -20.22
N HIS A 79 -3.40 3.80 -19.30
CA HIS A 79 -4.15 2.72 -18.66
C HIS A 79 -5.44 2.37 -19.42
N ARG A 80 -5.28 2.05 -20.71
CA ARG A 80 -6.37 1.99 -21.71
C ARG A 80 -7.49 0.99 -21.43
N THR A 81 -7.22 -0.03 -20.63
CA THR A 81 -8.18 -1.10 -20.33
C THR A 81 -9.04 -0.79 -19.10
N VAL A 82 -8.76 0.30 -18.37
CA VAL A 82 -9.41 0.62 -17.09
C VAL A 82 -10.93 0.76 -17.21
N GLU A 83 -11.43 1.25 -18.34
CA GLU A 83 -12.86 1.46 -18.59
C GLU A 83 -13.57 0.25 -19.19
N LYS A 84 -12.84 -0.82 -19.52
CA LYS A 84 -13.38 -1.92 -20.34
C LYS A 84 -13.13 -3.31 -19.76
N GLU A 85 -12.11 -3.45 -18.94
CA GLU A 85 -11.66 -4.73 -18.42
C GLU A 85 -11.58 -4.74 -16.89
N ALA A 86 -11.43 -5.94 -16.34
CA ALA A 86 -11.27 -6.10 -14.90
C ALA A 86 -9.94 -5.50 -14.38
N ALA A 87 -8.88 -5.55 -15.17
CA ALA A 87 -7.57 -5.02 -14.80
C ALA A 87 -7.27 -3.73 -15.56
N ALA A 88 -6.82 -2.69 -14.84
CA ALA A 88 -6.07 -1.59 -15.43
C ALA A 88 -4.69 -2.12 -15.81
N SER A 89 -4.49 -2.39 -17.10
CA SER A 89 -3.19 -2.84 -17.60
C SER A 89 -2.15 -1.74 -17.47
N VAL A 90 -0.91 -2.15 -17.22
CA VAL A 90 0.25 -1.27 -17.31
C VAL A 90 0.68 -1.24 -18.78
N PRO A 91 0.99 -0.07 -19.36
CA PRO A 91 1.28 0.03 -20.78
C PRO A 91 2.51 -0.81 -21.18
N ALA A 92 2.44 -1.38 -22.38
CA ALA A 92 3.58 -2.03 -23.00
C ALA A 92 4.68 -1.00 -23.34
N THR A 93 5.95 -1.43 -23.36
CA THR A 93 7.11 -0.57 -23.68
C THR A 93 6.94 0.17 -25.02
N GLY A 94 6.28 -0.46 -26.00
CA GLY A 94 6.01 0.15 -27.30
C GLY A 94 5.14 1.41 -27.23
N LEU A 95 4.25 1.55 -26.23
CA LEU A 95 3.51 2.78 -26.06
C LEU A 95 4.45 3.95 -25.73
N CYS A 96 5.41 3.73 -24.82
CA CYS A 96 6.40 4.72 -24.43
C CYS A 96 7.22 5.20 -25.65
N MET A 97 7.58 4.28 -26.54
CA MET A 97 8.35 4.57 -27.75
C MET A 97 7.63 5.41 -28.80
N THR A 98 6.31 5.57 -28.69
CA THR A 98 5.54 6.46 -29.58
C THR A 98 6.05 7.90 -29.52
N CYS A 99 6.46 8.36 -28.33
CA CYS A 99 7.05 9.68 -28.12
C CYS A 99 8.56 9.59 -27.84
N HIS A 100 8.96 8.65 -26.99
CA HIS A 100 10.35 8.52 -26.55
C HIS A 100 11.29 7.94 -27.61
N SER A 101 10.85 7.72 -28.84
CA SER A 101 11.75 7.56 -29.98
C SER A 101 12.45 8.86 -30.37
N ALA A 102 11.88 10.02 -30.00
CA ALA A 102 12.41 11.34 -30.37
C ALA A 102 12.63 12.30 -29.18
N VAL A 103 12.17 11.95 -27.97
CA VAL A 103 12.31 12.83 -26.79
C VAL A 103 13.00 12.15 -25.62
N GLY A 104 13.77 12.95 -24.87
CA GLY A 104 14.40 12.59 -23.60
C GLY A 104 15.70 11.78 -23.72
N ASP A 105 16.50 12.09 -24.75
CA ASP A 105 17.78 11.41 -25.03
C ASP A 105 18.80 11.48 -23.89
N GLU A 106 18.73 12.52 -23.05
CA GLU A 106 19.68 12.75 -21.96
C GLU A 106 19.31 12.03 -20.66
N LEU A 107 18.15 11.34 -20.60
CA LEU A 107 17.67 10.71 -19.37
C LEU A 107 18.01 9.22 -19.32
N GLU A 108 18.66 8.79 -18.22
CA GLU A 108 19.03 7.38 -18.00
C GLU A 108 17.83 6.43 -18.06
N SER A 109 16.69 6.82 -17.45
CA SER A 109 15.45 6.02 -17.50
C SER A 109 14.97 5.75 -18.92
N ILE A 110 15.13 6.73 -19.83
CA ILE A 110 14.71 6.61 -21.23
C ILE A 110 15.71 5.76 -22.01
N SER A 111 17.00 5.92 -21.77
CA SER A 111 18.04 5.06 -22.34
C SER A 111 17.78 3.58 -21.98
N LYS A 112 17.50 3.29 -20.71
CA LYS A 112 17.16 1.94 -20.24
C LYS A 112 15.87 1.40 -20.86
N MET A 113 14.84 2.23 -20.98
CA MET A 113 13.58 1.84 -21.63
C MET A 113 13.77 1.53 -23.12
N ARG A 114 14.55 2.33 -23.85
CA ARG A 114 14.89 2.10 -25.27
C ARG A 114 15.64 0.80 -25.46
N SER A 115 16.66 0.54 -24.64
CA SER A 115 17.39 -0.73 -24.67
C SER A 115 16.46 -1.93 -24.44
N LEU A 116 15.53 -1.85 -23.48
CA LEU A 116 14.53 -2.91 -23.27
C LEU A 116 13.64 -3.09 -24.51
N TYR A 117 13.22 -2.02 -25.14
CA TYR A 117 12.40 -2.07 -26.36
C TYR A 117 13.16 -2.71 -27.53
N GLU A 118 14.41 -2.30 -27.77
CA GLU A 118 15.28 -2.83 -28.83
C GLU A 118 15.55 -4.33 -28.65
N ASP A 119 15.73 -4.77 -27.41
CA ASP A 119 15.90 -6.19 -27.06
C ASP A 119 14.59 -7.01 -27.15
N GLY A 120 13.45 -6.37 -27.49
CA GLY A 120 12.13 -7.00 -27.50
C GLY A 120 11.62 -7.38 -26.10
N ARG A 121 12.16 -6.76 -25.05
CA ARG A 121 11.85 -7.05 -23.64
C ARG A 121 10.83 -6.05 -23.08
N SER A 122 9.99 -6.53 -22.18
CA SER A 122 9.07 -5.68 -21.42
C SER A 122 9.74 -5.11 -20.17
N ILE A 123 9.31 -3.92 -19.75
CA ILE A 123 9.64 -3.39 -18.43
C ILE A 123 8.92 -4.25 -17.37
N HIS A 124 9.69 -4.84 -16.45
CA HIS A 124 9.17 -5.65 -15.35
C HIS A 124 8.83 -4.76 -14.14
N TRP A 125 7.70 -4.07 -14.21
CA TRP A 125 7.23 -3.18 -13.15
C TRP A 125 6.99 -3.91 -11.82
N VAL A 126 7.33 -3.24 -10.72
CA VAL A 126 7.02 -3.73 -9.37
C VAL A 126 5.60 -3.27 -9.03
N ARG A 127 4.69 -4.23 -8.85
CA ARG A 127 3.29 -3.93 -8.56
C ARG A 127 3.14 -3.33 -7.16
N VAL A 128 2.58 -2.12 -7.09
CA VAL A 128 2.29 -1.41 -5.83
C VAL A 128 0.99 -1.90 -5.19
N HIS A 129 -0.10 -1.89 -5.95
CA HIS A 129 -1.42 -2.26 -5.46
C HIS A 129 -1.68 -3.74 -5.71
N ARG A 130 -1.91 -4.52 -4.65
CA ARG A 130 -2.24 -5.95 -4.75
C ARG A 130 -3.38 -6.34 -3.80
N VAL A 131 -4.38 -7.00 -4.36
CA VAL A 131 -5.38 -7.77 -3.60
C VAL A 131 -5.01 -9.26 -3.64
N PRO A 132 -5.46 -10.07 -2.66
CA PRO A 132 -5.26 -11.51 -2.69
C PRO A 132 -5.82 -12.16 -3.97
N ASP A 133 -5.21 -13.25 -4.42
CA ASP A 133 -5.55 -13.86 -5.72
C ASP A 133 -6.97 -14.47 -5.76
N HIS A 134 -7.60 -14.71 -4.59
CA HIS A 134 -9.00 -15.15 -4.46
C HIS A 134 -9.99 -13.97 -4.37
N VAL A 135 -9.53 -12.75 -4.63
CA VAL A 135 -10.34 -11.53 -4.69
C VAL A 135 -10.34 -11.02 -6.13
N HIS A 136 -11.52 -10.89 -6.70
CA HIS A 136 -11.73 -10.38 -8.05
C HIS A 136 -12.17 -8.92 -7.96
N PHE A 137 -11.28 -8.01 -8.37
CA PHE A 137 -11.57 -6.59 -8.50
C PHE A 137 -11.71 -6.23 -9.98
N VAL A 138 -12.81 -5.57 -10.35
CA VAL A 138 -13.13 -5.22 -11.74
C VAL A 138 -13.09 -3.70 -11.90
N HIS A 139 -12.04 -3.16 -12.54
CA HIS A 139 -11.89 -1.71 -12.74
C HIS A 139 -13.07 -1.11 -13.52
N GLU A 140 -13.47 -1.73 -14.64
CA GLU A 140 -14.58 -1.26 -15.47
C GLU A 140 -15.85 -0.97 -14.66
N ALA A 141 -16.23 -1.88 -13.77
CA ALA A 141 -17.45 -1.75 -12.98
C ALA A 141 -17.39 -0.56 -12.02
N HIS A 142 -16.22 -0.30 -11.44
CA HIS A 142 -16.02 0.82 -10.52
C HIS A 142 -15.93 2.15 -11.27
N ILE A 143 -15.19 2.21 -12.39
CA ILE A 143 -15.12 3.41 -13.22
C ILE A 143 -16.51 3.79 -13.72
N ARG A 144 -17.24 2.84 -14.33
CA ARG A 144 -18.60 3.07 -14.81
C ARG A 144 -19.49 3.62 -13.70
N TYR A 145 -19.49 2.96 -12.53
CA TYR A 145 -20.35 3.37 -11.41
C TYR A 145 -20.11 4.82 -11.00
N PHE A 146 -18.86 5.23 -10.80
CA PHE A 146 -18.56 6.59 -10.33
C PHE A 146 -18.72 7.64 -11.42
N SER A 147 -18.26 7.35 -12.65
CA SER A 147 -18.42 8.28 -13.77
C SER A 147 -19.88 8.52 -14.13
N GLU A 148 -20.73 7.48 -14.09
CA GLU A 148 -22.18 7.64 -14.35
C GLU A 148 -22.92 8.30 -13.19
N LYS A 149 -22.61 7.94 -11.95
CA LYS A 149 -23.32 8.43 -10.75
C LYS A 149 -23.01 9.89 -10.45
N GLU A 150 -21.77 10.32 -10.62
CA GLU A 150 -21.29 11.62 -10.18
C GLU A 150 -21.01 12.58 -11.34
N GLY A 151 -21.09 12.09 -12.59
CA GLY A 151 -20.70 12.87 -13.77
C GLY A 151 -19.23 13.25 -13.76
N THR A 152 -18.41 12.45 -13.06
CA THR A 152 -16.99 12.72 -12.81
C THR A 152 -16.11 12.11 -13.92
N GLU A 153 -15.12 12.89 -14.34
CA GLU A 153 -14.11 12.45 -15.29
C GLU A 153 -13.30 11.29 -14.70
N ALA A 154 -12.81 10.38 -15.54
CA ALA A 154 -12.08 9.18 -15.09
C ALA A 154 -10.91 9.51 -14.13
N LYS A 155 -10.23 10.65 -14.34
CA LYS A 155 -9.14 11.14 -13.47
C LYS A 155 -9.57 11.33 -12.01
N GLU A 156 -10.78 11.83 -11.78
CA GLU A 156 -11.32 12.09 -10.43
C GLU A 156 -11.69 10.77 -9.74
N VAL A 157 -12.25 9.83 -10.52
CA VAL A 157 -12.54 8.48 -10.04
C VAL A 157 -11.26 7.75 -9.61
N CYS A 158 -10.18 7.86 -10.39
CA CYS A 158 -8.89 7.24 -10.06
C CYS A 158 -8.37 7.70 -8.69
N ALA A 159 -8.46 9.01 -8.42
CA ALA A 159 -7.96 9.62 -7.19
C ALA A 159 -8.69 9.13 -5.93
N THR A 160 -9.95 8.71 -6.04
CA THR A 160 -10.73 8.14 -4.92
C THR A 160 -10.09 6.89 -4.32
N CYS A 161 -9.36 6.10 -5.13
CA CYS A 161 -8.72 4.86 -4.70
C CYS A 161 -7.20 4.96 -4.65
N HIS A 162 -6.59 5.65 -5.62
CA HIS A 162 -5.14 5.72 -5.77
C HIS A 162 -4.52 7.02 -5.27
N GLY A 163 -5.33 7.99 -4.84
CA GLY A 163 -4.85 9.30 -4.40
C GLY A 163 -4.39 10.16 -5.57
N ASP A 164 -3.69 11.26 -5.26
CA ASP A 164 -3.16 12.16 -6.27
C ASP A 164 -1.86 11.61 -6.89
N VAL A 165 -2.02 10.58 -7.74
CA VAL A 165 -0.91 9.93 -8.45
C VAL A 165 -0.12 10.91 -9.30
N ALA A 166 -0.76 11.96 -9.82
CA ALA A 166 -0.11 12.99 -10.61
C ALA A 166 0.90 13.80 -9.78
N SER A 167 0.78 13.84 -8.45
CA SER A 167 1.73 14.46 -7.53
C SER A 167 2.72 13.48 -6.90
N MET A 168 2.68 12.19 -7.25
CA MET A 168 3.54 11.18 -6.65
C MET A 168 4.86 11.06 -7.42
N ASP A 169 5.98 11.27 -6.72
CA ASP A 169 7.32 10.96 -7.24
C ASP A 169 7.48 9.45 -7.47
N LYS A 170 7.07 8.64 -6.48
CA LYS A 170 6.90 7.19 -6.61
C LYS A 170 5.48 6.82 -6.22
N VAL A 171 4.84 5.98 -7.04
CA VAL A 171 3.49 5.50 -6.74
C VAL A 171 3.50 4.71 -5.44
N GLU A 172 2.68 5.14 -4.50
CA GLU A 172 2.50 4.48 -3.22
C GLU A 172 1.05 4.05 -3.02
N GLN A 173 0.84 3.13 -2.08
CA GLN A 173 -0.50 2.67 -1.75
C GLN A 173 -1.10 3.59 -0.67
N VAL A 174 -2.01 4.48 -1.10
CA VAL A 174 -2.71 5.40 -0.19
C VAL A 174 -3.85 4.74 0.60
N ARG A 175 -4.60 3.82 -0.03
CA ARG A 175 -5.70 3.10 0.61
C ARG A 175 -5.30 1.70 1.07
N PRO A 176 -5.84 1.18 2.18
CA PRO A 176 -5.49 -0.17 2.66
C PRO A 176 -5.86 -1.30 1.68
N LEU A 177 -6.90 -1.12 0.85
CA LEU A 177 -7.42 -2.14 -0.08
C LEU A 177 -7.67 -3.50 0.61
N LYS A 178 -8.20 -3.44 1.83
CA LYS A 178 -8.61 -4.62 2.61
C LYS A 178 -10.11 -4.80 2.51
N MET A 179 -10.60 -6.00 2.81
CA MET A 179 -12.03 -6.32 2.79
C MET A 179 -12.88 -5.28 3.52
N GLY A 180 -12.46 -4.85 4.72
CA GLY A 180 -13.17 -3.82 5.49
C GLY A 180 -13.25 -2.46 4.80
N ASP A 181 -12.21 -2.08 4.05
CA ASP A 181 -12.17 -0.85 3.26
C ASP A 181 -13.18 -0.94 2.09
N CYS A 182 -13.14 -2.06 1.35
CA CYS A 182 -14.06 -2.33 0.23
C CYS A 182 -15.52 -2.37 0.70
N VAL A 183 -15.84 -3.18 1.72
CA VAL A 183 -17.20 -3.33 2.24
C VAL A 183 -17.74 -2.02 2.82
N SER A 184 -16.91 -1.25 3.51
CA SER A 184 -17.35 0.07 4.03
C SER A 184 -17.65 1.04 2.90
N CYS A 185 -16.81 1.08 1.86
CA CYS A 185 -17.03 1.90 0.67
C CYS A 185 -18.30 1.47 -0.08
N HIS A 186 -18.53 0.16 -0.22
CA HIS A 186 -19.73 -0.38 -0.86
C HIS A 186 -21.00 -0.01 -0.09
N LYS A 187 -21.00 -0.12 1.25
CA LYS A 187 -22.13 0.31 2.10
C LYS A 187 -22.47 1.79 1.92
N GLN A 188 -21.46 2.66 1.88
CA GLN A 188 -21.66 4.11 1.68
C GLN A 188 -22.24 4.43 0.29
N ASN A 189 -22.03 3.55 -0.67
CA ASN A 189 -22.45 3.71 -2.06
C ASN A 189 -23.65 2.83 -2.45
N ASN A 190 -24.30 2.14 -1.50
CA ASN A 190 -25.36 1.18 -1.79
C ASN A 190 -24.96 0.12 -2.85
N ALA A 191 -23.69 -0.30 -2.86
CA ALA A 191 -23.18 -1.34 -3.75
C ALA A 191 -23.27 -2.73 -3.08
N PRO A 192 -23.24 -3.84 -3.86
CA PRO A 192 -23.34 -5.19 -3.32
C PRO A 192 -22.22 -5.49 -2.31
N THR A 193 -22.56 -6.15 -1.20
CA THR A 193 -21.60 -6.51 -0.14
C THR A 193 -21.56 -8.02 0.12
N ASP A 194 -22.21 -8.79 -0.75
CA ASP A 194 -22.22 -10.24 -0.64
C ASP A 194 -20.82 -10.81 -0.91
N CYS A 195 -20.46 -11.88 -0.20
CA CYS A 195 -19.14 -12.51 -0.31
C CYS A 195 -18.83 -12.94 -1.74
N ALA A 196 -19.80 -13.50 -2.46
CA ALA A 196 -19.64 -13.99 -3.82
C ALA A 196 -19.50 -12.86 -4.85
N THR A 197 -19.72 -11.60 -4.46
CA THR A 197 -19.44 -10.45 -5.33
C THR A 197 -17.95 -10.34 -5.65
N CYS A 198 -17.10 -10.68 -4.69
CA CYS A 198 -15.64 -10.49 -4.78
C CYS A 198 -14.86 -11.82 -4.80
N HIS A 199 -15.48 -12.93 -4.39
CA HIS A 199 -14.82 -14.21 -4.17
C HIS A 199 -15.53 -15.32 -4.96
N TYR A 200 -15.19 -15.49 -6.25
CA TYR A 200 -15.82 -16.47 -7.14
C TYR A 200 -14.83 -17.15 -8.07
#